data_AF-A0A8H7QTU9-F1
#
_entry.id   AF-A0A8H7QTU9-F1
#
_cell.length_a   1.000
_cell.length_b   1.000
_cell.length_c   1.000
_cell.angle_alpha   90.00
_cell.angle_beta   90.00
_cell.angle_gamma   90.00
#
_symmetry.space_group_name_H-M   'P 1'
#
loop_
_entity.id
_entity.type
_entity.pdbx_description
1 polymer ?
#
loop_
_entity_poly.entity_id
_entity_poly.type
_entity_poly.pdbx_seq_one_letter_code
_entity_poly.pdbx_strand_id
1 'polypeptide(L)'
;MEHQPTREKLYSTSKGYGFSPALQRTRAPFALRNMITLVGLLTFTGSVYGYSLYAVKQDDFSDVPLPAALPGVQDVTPKEN
;
A
#
# COMPACT_ATOMS: atom_id res chain seq x y z
N MET A 1 47.68 -9.03 9.61
CA MET A 1 47.19 -10.42 9.47
C MET A 1 45.73 -10.40 9.85
N GLU A 2 44.84 -10.39 8.86
CA GLU A 2 43.38 -10.31 9.05
C GLU A 2 42.91 -11.51 9.89
N HIS A 3 42.29 -11.25 11.03
CA HIS A 3 41.74 -12.27 11.92
C HIS A 3 40.42 -12.78 11.32
N GLN A 4 40.51 -13.84 10.51
CA GLN A 4 39.32 -14.47 9.93
C GLN A 4 38.40 -14.95 11.06
N PRO A 5 37.11 -14.54 11.09
CA PRO A 5 36.19 -15.00 12.11
C PRO A 5 36.02 -16.52 12.01
N THR A 6 36.05 -17.22 13.15
CA THR A 6 35.78 -18.65 13.22
C THR A 6 34.43 -18.96 12.56
N ARG A 7 34.36 -20.01 11.72
CA ARG A 7 33.18 -20.33 10.89
C ARG A 7 31.88 -20.40 11.69
N GLU A 8 31.98 -20.82 12.95
CA GLU A 8 30.88 -20.87 13.92
C GLU A 8 30.22 -19.50 14.17
N LYS A 9 31.00 -18.41 14.22
CA LYS A 9 30.48 -17.04 14.39
C LYS A 9 29.75 -16.51 13.16
N LEU A 10 29.93 -17.11 11.99
CA LEU A 10 29.24 -16.69 10.77
C LEU A 10 27.78 -17.17 10.73
N TYR A 11 27.49 -18.29 11.39
CA TYR A 11 26.16 -18.91 11.41
C TYR A 11 25.38 -18.63 12.70
N SER A 12 26.08 -18.27 13.78
CA SER A 12 25.46 -17.92 15.07
C SER A 12 25.15 -16.44 15.19
N THR A 13 24.04 -16.11 15.84
CA THR A 13 23.67 -14.73 16.18
C THR A 13 24.14 -14.41 17.59
N SER A 14 25.05 -13.44 17.73
CA SER A 14 25.68 -13.08 19.01
C SER A 14 24.72 -12.74 20.16
N LYS A 15 23.51 -12.24 19.86
CA LYS A 15 22.51 -11.83 20.87
C LYS A 15 21.22 -12.68 20.83
N GLY A 16 21.19 -13.79 20.10
CA GLY A 16 19.98 -14.60 19.91
C GLY A 16 18.86 -13.99 19.04
N TYR A 17 18.94 -12.69 18.72
CA TYR A 17 17.97 -11.98 17.88
C TYR A 17 18.64 -11.33 16.66
N GLY A 18 17.97 -11.40 15.50
CA GLY A 18 18.48 -10.88 14.24
C GLY A 18 19.13 -11.93 13.33
N PHE A 19 19.64 -11.49 12.18
CA PHE A 19 20.21 -12.36 11.16
C PHE A 19 21.71 -12.55 11.34
N SER A 20 22.18 -13.80 11.27
CA SER A 20 23.60 -14.12 11.26
C SER A 20 24.30 -13.57 10.01
N PRO A 21 25.62 -13.32 10.06
CA PRO A 21 26.38 -12.79 8.92
C PRO A 21 26.23 -13.62 7.64
N ALA A 22 26.21 -14.96 7.76
CA ALA A 22 25.97 -15.84 6.64
C ALA A 22 24.57 -15.64 6.04
N LEU A 23 23.55 -15.55 6.89
CA LEU A 23 22.16 -15.41 6.47
C LEU A 23 21.88 -14.06 5.80
N GLN A 24 22.50 -12.97 6.27
CA GLN A 24 22.40 -11.66 5.62
C GLN A 24 22.93 -11.70 4.18
N ARG A 25 24.09 -12.33 3.97
CA ARG A 25 24.71 -12.45 2.66
C ARG A 25 23.87 -13.28 1.69
N THR A 26 23.27 -14.37 2.17
CA THR A 26 22.36 -15.20 1.35
C THR A 26 21.12 -14.44 0.89
N ARG A 27 20.66 -13.43 1.66
CA ARG A 27 19.45 -12.66 1.37
C ARG A 27 19.69 -11.43 0.50
N ALA A 28 20.92 -10.92 0.48
CA ALA A 28 21.33 -9.76 -0.32
C ALA A 28 20.83 -9.78 -1.78
N PRO A 29 20.92 -10.89 -2.55
CA PRO A 29 20.48 -10.89 -3.96
C PRO A 29 18.96 -10.79 -4.15
N PHE A 30 18.15 -11.13 -3.13
CA PHE A 30 16.69 -11.10 -3.22
C PHE A 30 16.10 -9.76 -2.81
N ALA A 31 16.84 -8.94 -2.06
CA ALA A 31 16.34 -7.67 -1.56
C ALA A 31 15.85 -6.75 -2.69
N LEU A 32 16.65 -6.60 -3.75
CA LEU A 32 16.30 -5.75 -4.88
C LEU A 32 15.10 -6.31 -5.67
N ARG A 33 15.09 -7.62 -5.94
CA ARG A 33 14.00 -8.27 -6.69
C ARG A 33 12.68 -8.15 -5.95
N ASN A 34 12.68 -8.42 -4.65
CA ASN A 34 11.48 -8.31 -3.81
C ASN A 34 11.00 -6.87 -3.70
N MET A 35 11.91 -5.89 -3.63
CA MET A 35 11.56 -4.47 -3.61
C MET A 35 10.89 -4.04 -4.92
N ILE A 36 11.41 -4.47 -6.07
CA ILE A 36 10.78 -4.20 -7.37
C ILE A 36 9.37 -4.80 -7.42
N THR A 37 9.20 -6.05 -6.98
CA THR A 37 7.87 -6.68 -6.92
C THR A 37 6.91 -5.91 -6.02
N LEU A 38 7.37 -5.45 -4.85
CA LEU A 38 6.56 -4.66 -3.93
C LEU A 38 6.16 -3.31 -4.55
N VAL A 39 7.10 -2.61 -5.18
CA VAL A 39 6.83 -1.35 -5.87
C VAL A 39 5.84 -1.55 -7.01
N GLY A 40 5.99 -2.62 -7.79
CA GLY A 40 5.06 -2.97 -8.86
C GLY A 40 3.64 -3.20 -8.33
N LEU A 41 3.52 -3.96 -7.23
CA LEU A 41 2.24 -4.23 -6.59
C LEU A 41 1.57 -2.95 -6.07
N LEU A 42 2.32 -2.10 -5.35
CA LEU A 42 1.81 -0.83 -4.81
C LEU A 42 1.42 0.16 -5.92
N THR A 43 2.23 0.24 -6.98
CA THR A 43 1.92 1.09 -8.14
C THR A 43 0.66 0.63 -8.84
N PHE A 44 0.51 -0.69 -9.06
CA PHE A 44 -0.65 -1.24 -9.72
C PHE A 44 -1.94 -1.00 -8.92
N THR A 45 -1.95 -1.38 -7.64
CA THR A 45 -3.14 -1.22 -6.79
C THR A 45 -3.47 0.26 -6.55
N GLY A 46 -2.46 1.10 -6.32
CA GLY A 46 -2.62 2.54 -6.18
C GLY A 46 -3.17 3.20 -7.45
N SER A 47 -2.73 2.75 -8.63
CA SER A 47 -3.24 3.26 -9.91
C SER A 47 -4.72 2.91 -10.12
N VAL A 48 -5.12 1.66 -9.82
CA VAL A 48 -6.52 1.24 -9.91
C VAL A 48 -7.39 2.09 -8.99
N TYR A 49 -7.00 2.24 -7.72
CA TYR A 49 -7.74 3.04 -6.75
C TYR A 49 -7.82 4.52 -7.15
N GLY A 50 -6.70 5.11 -7.55
CA GLY A 50 -6.65 6.50 -7.99
C GLY A 50 -7.51 6.75 -9.23
N TYR A 51 -7.50 5.83 -10.19
CA TYR A 51 -8.37 5.89 -11.36
C TYR A 51 -9.84 5.81 -10.97
N SER A 52 -10.22 4.92 -10.05
CA SER A 52 -11.62 4.83 -9.59
C SER A 52 -12.12 6.16 -9.02
N LEU A 53 -11.31 6.87 -8.22
CA LEU A 53 -11.67 8.19 -7.71
C LEU A 53 -11.79 9.23 -8.83
N TYR A 54 -10.85 9.23 -9.79
CA TYR A 54 -10.87 10.17 -10.90
C TYR A 54 -12.08 9.95 -11.82
N ALA A 55 -12.40 8.70 -12.13
CA ALA A 55 -13.53 8.34 -12.98
C ALA A 55 -14.86 8.78 -12.36
N VAL A 56 -15.09 8.53 -11.07
CA VAL A 56 -16.33 8.95 -10.39
C VAL A 56 -16.49 10.46 -10.34
N LYS A 57 -15.40 11.24 -10.26
CA LYS A 57 -15.48 12.71 -10.23
C LYS A 57 -16.01 13.32 -11.52
N GLN A 58 -16.06 12.55 -12.61
CA GLN A 58 -16.56 13.01 -13.90
C GLN A 58 -18.02 12.61 -14.17
N ASP A 59 -18.65 11.84 -13.30
CA ASP A 59 -20.09 11.58 -13.44
C ASP A 59 -20.87 12.87 -13.22
N ASP A 60 -21.65 13.25 -14.22
CA ASP A 60 -22.65 14.32 -14.14
C ASP A 60 -23.93 13.72 -13.57
N PHE A 61 -24.23 14.01 -12.30
CA PHE A 61 -25.44 13.53 -11.62
C PHE A 61 -26.64 14.48 -11.79
N SER A 62 -26.58 15.42 -12.73
CA SER A 62 -27.64 16.43 -12.91
C SER A 62 -28.99 15.85 -13.37
N ASP A 63 -28.98 14.67 -14.00
CA ASP A 63 -30.18 13.97 -14.48
C ASP A 63 -30.76 12.99 -13.45
N VAL A 64 -30.05 12.74 -12.34
CA VAL A 64 -30.50 11.82 -11.29
C VAL A 64 -31.50 12.54 -10.38
N PRO A 65 -32.79 12.13 -10.35
CA PRO A 65 -33.77 12.73 -9.47
C PRO A 65 -33.41 12.42 -8.01
N LEU A 66 -33.10 13.47 -7.25
CA LEU A 66 -32.90 13.34 -5.81
C LEU A 66 -34.22 12.97 -5.12
N PRO A 67 -34.21 12.04 -4.15
CA PRO A 67 -35.42 11.72 -3.40
C PRO A 67 -35.89 12.96 -2.65
N ALA A 68 -37.12 13.41 -2.95
CA ALA A 68 -37.71 14.63 -2.40
C ALA A 68 -37.85 14.62 -0.87
N ALA A 69 -37.85 13.43 -0.25
CA ALA A 69 -37.73 13.26 1.19
C ALA A 69 -37.33 11.82 1.49
N LEU A 70 -36.22 11.64 2.19
CA LEU A 70 -36.04 10.45 3.02
C LEU A 70 -37.05 10.56 4.19
N PRO A 71 -37.67 9.46 4.66
CA PRO A 71 -38.53 9.52 5.84
C PRO A 71 -37.73 10.10 7.01
N GLY A 72 -38.06 11.33 7.42
CA GLY A 72 -37.37 12.08 8.48
C GLY A 72 -36.47 13.24 8.05
N VAL A 73 -36.36 13.56 6.75
CA VAL A 73 -35.58 14.72 6.26
C VAL A 73 -36.54 15.79 5.73
N GLN A 74 -36.50 16.99 6.33
CA GLN A 74 -37.27 18.16 5.88
C GLN A 74 -36.65 18.76 4.61
N ASP A 75 -37.44 18.93 3.56
CA ASP A 75 -37.06 19.71 2.37
C ASP A 75 -37.11 21.20 2.71
N VAL A 76 -35.95 21.86 2.62
CA VAL A 76 -35.77 23.30 2.90
C VAL A 76 -35.71 24.15 1.63
N THR A 77 -35.98 23.56 0.46
CA THR A 77 -35.94 24.29 -0.82
C THR A 77 -37.05 25.35 -0.85
N PRO A 78 -36.74 26.65 -0.97
CA PRO A 78 -37.75 27.69 -1.06
C PRO A 78 -38.58 27.48 -2.33
N LYS A 79 -39.92 27.42 -2.18
CA LYS A 79 -40.82 27.37 -3.33
C LYS A 79 -40.87 28.75 -3.95
N GLU A 80 -40.40 28.87 -5.19
CA GLU A 80 -40.58 30.08 -6.00
C GLU A 80 -42.05 30.18 -6.43
N ASN A 81 -42.61 31.39 -6.35
CA ASN A 81 -44.04 31.68 -6.54
C ASN A 81 -44.41 31.91 -8.00
#